data_AF-A0A761PIM5-F1
#
_entry.id   AF-A0A761PIM5-F1
#
_cell.length_a   1.000
_cell.length_b   1.000
_cell.length_c   1.000
_cell.angle_alpha   90.00
_cell.angle_beta   90.00
_cell.angle_gamma   90.00
#
_symmetry.space_group_name_H-M   'P 1'
#
loop_
_entity.id
_entity.type
_entity.pdbx_description
1 polymer ?
#
loop_
_entity_poly.entity_id
_entity_poly.type
_entity_poly.pdbx_seq_one_letter_code
_entity_poly.pdbx_strand_id
1 'polypeptide(L)'
;HQSALYFKRNALNGCFIPHRLLSRQAFSALALDWFVFGNAYVERRRNRLGGTLELRHALAKYTRRGTDFETYWYTEPGRDDYAFRRGEVCHIINPDINQEIYGMPEYIGALLSASLSRSADQFRKYYYDNGSHAGCIIHIGSSAVDRESMEALKKTLTESRGGGAFKNLLIQTTGGGKDGVQILPFQQITAKDEFMNIKASSRDDVLASHRVPPQLLGA
;
A
#
# COMPACT_ATOMS: atom_id res chain seq x y z
N HIS A 1 -1.12 -5.70 7.95
CA HIS A 1 -2.26 -4.94 7.40
C HIS A 1 -3.28 -5.84 6.71
N GLN A 2 -3.00 -6.39 5.52
CA GLN A 2 -3.97 -7.22 4.76
C GLN A 2 -4.51 -8.43 5.54
N SER A 3 -3.65 -9.13 6.30
CA SER A 3 -4.06 -10.26 7.15
C SER A 3 -5.19 -9.88 8.12
N ALA A 4 -5.11 -8.71 8.76
CA ALA A 4 -6.14 -8.24 9.70
C ALA A 4 -7.49 -7.98 9.02
N LEU A 5 -7.49 -7.40 7.82
CA LEU A 5 -8.71 -7.18 7.03
C LEU A 5 -9.39 -8.50 6.67
N TYR A 6 -8.62 -9.48 6.19
CA TYR A 6 -9.18 -10.79 5.85
C TYR A 6 -9.60 -11.61 7.06
N PHE A 7 -8.88 -11.50 8.17
CA PHE A 7 -9.31 -12.10 9.44
C PHE A 7 -10.69 -11.56 9.84
N LYS A 8 -10.88 -10.24 9.92
CA LYS A 8 -12.17 -9.63 10.28
C LYS A 8 -13.29 -10.03 9.31
N ARG A 9 -13.02 -9.99 8.00
CA ARG A 9 -13.96 -10.45 6.97
C ARG A 9 -14.36 -11.92 7.20
N ASN A 10 -13.39 -12.79 7.47
CA ASN A 10 -13.65 -14.21 7.68
C ASN A 10 -14.40 -14.47 8.99
N ALA A 11 -14.12 -13.71 10.06
CA ALA A 11 -14.87 -13.77 11.30
C ALA A 11 -16.35 -13.41 11.08
N LEU A 12 -16.63 -12.30 10.38
CA LEU A 12 -18.01 -11.94 10.00
C LEU A 12 -18.65 -13.00 9.11
N ASN A 13 -17.89 -13.53 8.15
CA ASN A 13 -18.37 -14.61 7.29
C ASN A 13 -18.71 -15.87 8.09
N GLY A 14 -17.95 -16.21 9.13
CA GLY A 14 -18.26 -17.30 10.06
C GLY A 14 -19.64 -17.15 10.71
N CYS A 15 -20.04 -15.92 11.01
CA CYS A 15 -21.35 -15.58 11.59
C CYS A 15 -22.47 -15.41 10.55
N PHE A 16 -22.19 -15.60 9.25
CA PHE A 16 -23.19 -15.38 8.20
C PHE A 16 -24.33 -16.40 8.29
N ILE A 17 -25.55 -15.89 8.47
CA ILE A 17 -26.79 -16.66 8.40
C ILE A 17 -27.20 -16.75 6.92
N PRO A 18 -27.34 -17.96 6.34
CA PRO A 18 -27.74 -18.12 4.95
C PRO A 18 -29.01 -17.35 4.60
N HIS A 19 -28.96 -16.60 3.50
CA HIS A 19 -30.08 -15.80 3.02
C HIS A 19 -30.41 -16.13 1.57
N ARG A 20 -31.70 -16.21 1.24
CA ARG A 20 -32.16 -16.60 -0.11
C ARG A 20 -31.71 -15.62 -1.20
N LEU A 21 -31.60 -14.33 -0.88
CA LEU A 21 -31.30 -13.27 -1.84
C LEU A 21 -29.84 -12.79 -1.79
N LEU A 22 -29.06 -13.19 -0.78
CA LEU A 22 -27.68 -12.73 -0.60
C LEU A 22 -26.78 -13.94 -0.41
N SER A 23 -25.87 -14.15 -1.34
CA SER A 23 -24.91 -15.25 -1.22
C SER A 23 -23.85 -14.94 -0.17
N ARG A 24 -23.30 -16.00 0.44
CA ARG A 24 -22.17 -15.90 1.37
C ARG A 24 -20.96 -15.22 0.71
N GLN A 25 -20.73 -15.44 -0.58
CA GLN A 25 -19.67 -14.78 -1.34
C GLN A 25 -19.91 -13.28 -1.48
N ALA A 26 -21.14 -12.86 -1.82
CA ALA A 26 -21.49 -11.45 -1.91
C ALA A 26 -21.36 -10.74 -0.54
N PHE A 27 -21.78 -11.41 0.54
CA PHE A 27 -21.58 -10.91 1.90
C PHE A 27 -20.10 -10.75 2.25
N SER A 28 -19.25 -11.73 1.91
CA SER A 28 -17.80 -11.65 2.12
C SER A 28 -17.17 -10.46 1.38
N ALA A 29 -17.63 -10.17 0.15
CA ALA A 29 -17.17 -9.02 -0.62
C ALA A 29 -17.65 -7.69 -0.03
N LEU A 30 -18.92 -7.61 0.41
CA LEU A 30 -19.47 -6.46 1.12
C LEU A 30 -18.70 -6.12 2.40
N ALA A 31 -18.43 -7.14 3.22
CA ALA A 31 -17.67 -6.97 4.46
C ALA A 31 -16.25 -6.46 4.18
N LEU A 32 -15.61 -6.97 3.11
CA LEU A 32 -14.29 -6.50 2.71
C LEU A 32 -14.31 -5.04 2.26
N ASP A 33 -15.27 -4.65 1.43
CA ASP A 33 -15.42 -3.27 0.98
C ASP A 33 -15.64 -2.31 2.15
N TRP A 34 -16.47 -2.69 3.13
CA TRP A 34 -16.68 -1.89 4.33
C TRP A 34 -15.36 -1.69 5.11
N PHE A 35 -14.58 -2.74 5.32
CA PHE A 35 -13.30 -2.61 6.04
C PHE A 35 -12.24 -1.83 5.25
N VAL A 36 -12.20 -1.94 3.92
CA VAL A 36 -11.19 -1.29 3.05
C VAL A 36 -11.54 0.17 2.77
N PHE A 37 -12.79 0.46 2.46
CA PHE A 37 -13.22 1.78 2.00
C PHE A 37 -14.02 2.55 3.04
N GLY A 38 -14.46 1.93 4.14
CA GLY A 38 -15.47 2.51 5.03
C GLY A 38 -16.87 2.56 4.39
N ASN A 39 -17.05 1.93 3.23
CA ASN A 39 -18.25 2.01 2.42
C ASN A 39 -18.56 0.63 1.84
N ALA A 40 -19.81 0.19 1.92
CA ALA A 40 -20.29 -1.02 1.25
C ALA A 40 -21.66 -0.76 0.61
N TYR A 41 -21.87 -1.30 -0.59
CA TYR A 41 -23.07 -1.03 -1.38
C TYR A 41 -23.75 -2.32 -1.80
N VAL A 42 -25.05 -2.42 -1.49
CA VAL A 42 -25.91 -3.53 -1.91
C VAL A 42 -26.97 -2.99 -2.88
N GLU A 43 -26.93 -3.45 -4.12
CA GLU A 43 -27.97 -3.20 -5.11
C GLU A 43 -29.06 -4.27 -5.00
N ARG A 44 -30.31 -3.84 -4.83
CA ARG A 44 -31.48 -4.68 -4.97
C ARG A 44 -31.83 -4.83 -6.45
N ARG A 45 -31.58 -6.01 -7.02
CA ARG A 45 -31.99 -6.32 -8.39
C ARG A 45 -33.43 -6.80 -8.37
N ARG A 46 -34.27 -6.23 -9.23
CA ARG A 46 -35.67 -6.63 -9.39
C ARG A 46 -35.89 -7.47 -10.64
N ASN A 47 -36.81 -8.43 -10.55
CA ASN A 47 -37.33 -9.14 -11.71
C ASN A 47 -38.34 -8.27 -12.49
N ARG A 48 -38.78 -8.74 -13.67
CA ARG A 48 -39.76 -8.01 -14.51
C ARG A 48 -41.13 -7.83 -13.85
N LEU A 49 -41.47 -8.66 -12.86
CA LEU A 49 -42.72 -8.61 -12.10
C LEU A 49 -42.64 -7.69 -10.87
N GLY A 50 -41.51 -7.00 -10.66
CA GLY A 50 -41.31 -6.06 -9.56
C GLY A 50 -40.81 -6.68 -8.24
N GLY A 51 -40.71 -8.01 -8.15
CA GLY A 51 -40.16 -8.72 -7.00
C GLY A 51 -38.63 -8.63 -6.92
N THR A 52 -38.07 -8.81 -5.72
CA THR A 52 -36.61 -8.85 -5.52
C THR A 52 -36.03 -10.16 -6.03
N LEU A 53 -35.09 -10.08 -6.96
CA LEU A 53 -34.39 -11.22 -7.54
C LEU A 53 -33.13 -11.58 -6.74
N GLU A 54 -32.26 -10.59 -6.50
CA GLU A 54 -31.00 -10.76 -5.77
C GLU A 54 -30.58 -9.45 -5.08
N LEU A 55 -29.80 -9.59 -4.01
CA LEU A 55 -29.04 -8.54 -3.37
C LEU A 55 -27.60 -8.65 -3.85
N ARG A 56 -27.23 -7.77 -4.77
CA ARG A 56 -25.94 -7.80 -5.45
C ARG A 56 -24.98 -6.82 -4.80
N HIS A 57 -23.76 -7.27 -4.55
CA HIS A 57 -22.67 -6.39 -4.14
C HIS A 57 -22.26 -5.47 -5.30
N ALA A 58 -22.22 -4.16 -5.04
CA ALA A 58 -21.62 -3.17 -5.92
C ALA A 58 -20.27 -2.73 -5.33
N LEU A 59 -19.22 -2.73 -6.17
CA LEU A 59 -17.86 -2.42 -5.76
C LEU A 59 -17.75 -0.97 -5.27
N ALA A 60 -17.42 -0.78 -4.00
CA ALA A 60 -17.32 0.54 -3.38
C ALA A 60 -16.28 1.44 -4.05
N LYS A 61 -15.23 0.85 -4.65
CA LYS A 61 -14.22 1.58 -5.43
C LYS A 61 -14.84 2.40 -6.58
N TYR A 62 -15.89 1.89 -7.21
CA TYR A 62 -16.48 2.46 -8.43
C TYR A 62 -17.86 3.08 -8.19
N THR A 63 -18.50 2.79 -7.07
CA THR A 63 -19.79 3.43 -6.73
C THR A 63 -19.57 4.88 -6.29
N ARG A 64 -20.38 5.79 -6.84
CA ARG A 64 -20.41 7.22 -6.50
C ARG A 64 -21.83 7.63 -6.14
N ARG A 65 -21.96 8.53 -5.17
CA ARG A 65 -23.22 9.16 -4.80
C ARG A 65 -23.43 10.41 -5.65
N GLY A 66 -24.64 10.57 -6.19
CA GLY A 66 -25.06 11.74 -6.94
C GLY A 66 -25.17 12.97 -6.06
N THR A 67 -25.17 14.14 -6.68
CA THR A 67 -25.33 15.45 -6.00
C THR A 67 -26.71 15.65 -5.40
N ASP A 68 -27.70 14.87 -5.84
CA ASP A 68 -29.05 14.82 -5.27
C ASP A 68 -29.14 14.01 -3.97
N PHE A 69 -28.02 13.40 -3.53
CA PHE A 69 -27.91 12.51 -2.37
C PHE A 69 -28.79 11.25 -2.39
N GLU A 70 -29.55 11.01 -3.45
CA GLU A 70 -30.49 9.89 -3.60
C GLU A 70 -30.04 8.90 -4.68
N THR A 71 -29.38 9.39 -5.72
CA THR A 71 -28.96 8.58 -6.86
C THR A 71 -27.56 8.04 -6.63
N TYR A 72 -27.31 6.81 -7.08
CA TYR A 72 -25.97 6.23 -7.11
C TYR A 72 -25.57 5.93 -8.55
N TRP A 73 -24.28 6.00 -8.81
CA TRP A 73 -23.66 5.73 -10.11
C TRP A 73 -22.55 4.70 -9.95
N TYR A 74 -22.36 3.86 -10.95
CA TYR A 74 -21.20 2.99 -11.06
C TYR A 74 -20.30 3.53 -12.17
N THR A 75 -19.12 4.03 -11.78
CA THR A 75 -18.18 4.72 -12.66
C THR A 75 -16.87 3.93 -12.72
N GLU A 76 -16.69 3.13 -13.76
CA GLU A 76 -15.47 2.34 -14.00
C GLU A 76 -14.70 2.95 -15.18
N PRO A 77 -13.38 3.21 -15.04
CA PRO A 77 -12.60 3.77 -16.14
C PRO A 77 -12.72 2.93 -17.42
N GLY A 78 -13.08 3.58 -18.53
CA GLY A 78 -13.22 2.93 -19.83
C GLY A 78 -14.58 2.26 -20.08
N ARG A 79 -15.57 2.47 -19.22
CA ARG A 79 -16.97 2.09 -19.47
C ARG A 79 -17.91 3.27 -19.26
N ASP A 80 -19.07 3.18 -19.89
CA ASP A 80 -20.15 4.15 -19.66
C ASP A 80 -20.63 4.07 -18.21
N ASP A 81 -20.92 5.24 -17.65
CA ASP A 81 -21.44 5.36 -16.29
C ASP A 81 -22.83 4.73 -16.21
N TYR A 82 -23.01 3.86 -15.21
CA TYR A 82 -24.28 3.19 -14.98
C TYR A 82 -25.02 3.85 -13.81
N ALA A 83 -26.18 4.46 -14.11
CA ALA A 83 -27.09 4.95 -13.08
C ALA A 83 -27.82 3.78 -12.41
N PHE A 84 -27.65 3.62 -11.10
CA PHE A 84 -28.49 2.73 -10.34
C PHE A 84 -29.91 3.31 -10.26
N ARG A 85 -30.91 2.42 -10.18
CA ARG A 85 -32.29 2.84 -9.94
C ARG A 85 -32.40 3.46 -8.54
N ARG A 86 -33.10 4.60 -8.44
CA ARG A 86 -33.32 5.31 -7.17
C ARG A 86 -33.99 4.39 -6.16
N GLY A 87 -33.51 4.43 -4.91
CA GLY A 87 -34.01 3.57 -3.82
C GLY A 87 -33.67 2.08 -3.95
N GLU A 88 -32.87 1.66 -4.93
CA GLU A 88 -32.43 0.27 -5.08
C GLU A 88 -31.02 0.01 -4.49
N VAL A 89 -30.30 1.04 -4.04
CA VAL A 89 -28.97 0.87 -3.42
C VAL A 89 -29.05 1.13 -1.93
N CYS A 90 -28.65 0.15 -1.14
CA CYS A 90 -28.38 0.30 0.29
C CYS A 90 -26.89 0.61 0.47
N HIS A 91 -26.58 1.77 1.05
CA HIS A 91 -25.23 2.20 1.36
C HIS A 91 -24.97 2.06 2.86
N ILE A 92 -24.04 1.17 3.21
CA ILE A 92 -23.58 0.96 4.58
C ILE A 92 -22.31 1.78 4.77
N ILE A 93 -22.34 2.72 5.72
CA ILE A 93 -21.32 3.75 5.94
C ILE A 93 -20.64 3.51 7.28
N ASN A 94 -19.31 3.57 7.32
CA ASN A 94 -18.58 3.81 8.56
C ASN A 94 -18.47 5.33 8.78
N PRO A 95 -19.09 5.91 9.81
CA PRO A 95 -19.19 7.37 9.96
C PRO A 95 -17.84 8.10 9.81
N ASP A 96 -17.83 9.19 9.05
CA ASP A 96 -16.72 10.14 8.91
C ASP A 96 -17.05 11.40 9.71
N ILE A 97 -16.03 12.00 10.35
CA ILE A 97 -16.17 13.26 11.09
C ILE A 97 -16.23 14.49 10.17
N ASN A 98 -15.77 14.36 8.92
CA ASN A 98 -15.65 15.48 7.99
C ASN A 98 -16.84 15.60 7.04
N GLN A 99 -17.64 14.54 6.88
CA GLN A 99 -18.75 14.49 5.93
C GLN A 99 -19.77 13.40 6.26
N GLU A 100 -20.96 13.51 5.67
CA GLU A 100 -22.06 12.54 5.83
C GLU A 100 -22.32 11.70 4.56
N ILE A 101 -21.53 11.89 3.51
CA ILE A 101 -21.79 11.31 2.17
C ILE A 101 -21.13 9.95 2.04
N TYR A 102 -19.85 9.83 2.46
CA TYR A 102 -19.06 8.61 2.45
C TYR A 102 -18.49 8.30 3.82
N GLY A 103 -18.17 7.04 4.03
CA GLY A 103 -17.48 6.60 5.21
C GLY A 103 -15.96 6.61 5.09
N MET A 104 -15.31 6.48 6.24
CA MET A 104 -13.85 6.47 6.38
C MET A 104 -13.38 5.13 6.97
N PRO A 105 -12.36 4.45 6.41
CA PRO A 105 -11.84 3.22 6.99
C PRO A 105 -11.07 3.49 8.29
N GLU A 106 -11.26 2.63 9.30
CA GLU A 106 -10.66 2.82 10.64
C GLU A 106 -9.12 2.87 10.64
N TYR A 107 -8.48 2.18 9.69
CA TYR A 107 -7.04 2.02 9.67
C TYR A 107 -6.28 3.22 9.09
N ILE A 108 -6.98 4.29 8.66
CA ILE A 108 -6.36 5.43 7.98
C ILE A 108 -5.22 6.05 8.80
N GLY A 109 -5.33 6.05 10.14
CA GLY A 109 -4.29 6.53 11.05
C GLY A 109 -3.00 5.72 11.02
N ALA A 110 -3.02 4.45 10.62
CA ALA A 110 -1.84 3.59 10.50
C ALA A 110 -1.27 3.53 9.08
N LEU A 111 -1.72 4.38 8.13
CA LEU A 111 -1.18 4.39 6.78
C LEU A 111 0.31 4.73 6.75
N LEU A 112 0.75 5.66 7.60
CA LEU A 112 2.17 6.01 7.71
C LEU A 112 2.99 4.83 8.24
N SER A 113 2.55 4.15 9.30
CA SER A 113 3.22 2.96 9.85
C SER A 113 3.23 1.79 8.83
N ALA A 114 2.14 1.56 8.11
CA ALA A 114 2.09 0.57 7.04
C ALA A 114 3.06 0.91 5.88
N SER A 115 3.13 2.18 5.49
CA SER A 115 4.05 2.67 4.47
C SER A 115 5.51 2.55 4.92
N LEU A 116 5.81 2.90 6.17
CA LEU A 116 7.14 2.80 6.76
C LEU A 116 7.60 1.33 6.83
N SER A 117 6.74 0.42 7.27
CA SER A 117 7.00 -1.03 7.23
C SER A 117 7.30 -1.51 5.80
N ARG A 118 6.53 -1.06 4.80
CA ARG A 118 6.75 -1.42 3.39
C ARG A 118 8.11 -0.92 2.90
N SER A 119 8.49 0.31 3.24
CA SER A 119 9.78 0.89 2.87
C SER A 119 10.95 0.14 3.51
N ALA A 120 10.82 -0.29 4.78
CA ALA A 120 11.82 -1.13 5.45
C ALA A 120 11.99 -2.49 4.74
N ASP A 121 10.89 -3.14 4.35
CA ASP A 121 10.94 -4.41 3.60
C ASP A 121 11.59 -4.23 2.22
N GLN A 122 11.21 -3.17 1.50
CA GLN A 122 11.77 -2.83 0.20
C GLN A 122 13.28 -2.55 0.28
N PHE A 123 13.71 -1.79 1.29
CA PHE A 123 15.13 -1.55 1.54
C PHE A 123 15.88 -2.84 1.81
N ARG A 124 15.37 -3.71 2.70
CA ARG A 124 16.00 -5.01 2.99
C ARG A 124 16.08 -5.92 1.76
N LYS A 125 15.05 -5.89 0.90
CA LYS A 125 15.05 -6.66 -0.36
C LYS A 125 16.14 -6.17 -1.30
N TYR A 126 16.25 -4.87 -1.53
CA TYR A 126 17.31 -4.30 -2.36
C TYR A 126 18.70 -4.49 -1.74
N TYR A 127 18.82 -4.36 -0.43
CA TYR A 127 20.07 -4.65 0.27
C TYR A 127 20.53 -6.09 0.03
N TYR A 128 19.60 -7.05 0.07
CA TYR A 128 19.91 -8.46 -0.20
C TYR A 128 20.23 -8.71 -1.69
N ASP A 129 19.38 -8.24 -2.59
CA ASP A 129 19.51 -8.49 -4.04
C ASP A 129 20.78 -7.90 -4.63
N ASN A 130 21.21 -6.76 -4.11
CA ASN A 130 22.31 -6.02 -4.72
C ASN A 130 23.67 -6.58 -4.35
N GLY A 131 23.77 -7.40 -3.29
CA GLY A 131 25.03 -7.96 -2.78
C GLY A 131 26.09 -6.92 -2.38
N SER A 132 25.86 -5.65 -2.66
CA SER A 132 26.76 -4.53 -2.51
C SER A 132 26.25 -3.67 -1.38
N HIS A 133 27.03 -3.66 -0.30
CA HIS A 133 26.85 -2.78 0.84
C HIS A 133 27.13 -1.30 0.53
N ALA A 134 27.46 -0.96 -0.72
CA ALA A 134 28.12 0.28 -1.04
C ALA A 134 27.12 1.33 -1.53
N GLY A 135 26.74 2.22 -0.61
CA GLY A 135 26.94 3.62 -0.92
C GLY A 135 28.39 3.96 -0.53
N CYS A 136 29.17 4.48 -1.45
CA CYS A 136 30.46 5.07 -1.14
C CYS A 136 30.64 6.40 -1.85
N ILE A 137 31.48 7.25 -1.27
CA ILE A 137 32.01 8.43 -1.93
C ILE A 137 33.35 8.02 -2.53
N ILE A 138 33.45 8.04 -3.85
CA ILE A 138 34.71 7.81 -4.56
C ILE A 138 35.30 9.17 -4.86
N HIS A 139 36.43 9.47 -4.23
CA HIS A 139 37.18 10.70 -4.43
C HIS A 139 38.39 10.41 -5.31
N ILE A 140 38.52 11.12 -6.43
CA ILE A 140 39.62 10.99 -7.38
C ILE A 140 40.40 12.31 -7.37
N GLY A 141 41.65 12.26 -6.88
CA GLY A 141 42.55 13.42 -6.74
C GLY A 141 43.67 13.48 -7.78
N SER A 142 43.64 12.63 -8.80
CA SER A 142 44.64 12.58 -9.87
C SER A 142 44.35 13.62 -10.96
N SER A 143 45.37 14.40 -11.32
CA SER A 143 45.34 15.32 -12.47
C SER A 143 45.37 14.62 -13.84
N ALA A 144 45.49 13.29 -13.89
CA ALA A 144 45.59 12.50 -15.11
C ALA A 144 44.71 11.23 -15.04
N VAL A 145 43.38 11.39 -15.01
CA VAL A 145 42.46 10.29 -15.32
C VAL A 145 41.92 10.49 -16.72
N ASP A 146 42.08 9.46 -17.55
CA ASP A 146 41.57 9.44 -18.91
C ASP A 146 40.04 9.39 -18.91
N ARG A 147 39.44 10.01 -19.94
CA ARG A 147 38.00 10.13 -20.06
C ARG A 147 37.31 8.76 -20.21
N GLU A 148 38.00 7.78 -20.79
CA GLU A 148 37.47 6.44 -21.03
C GLU A 148 37.34 5.64 -19.73
N SER A 149 38.37 5.65 -18.87
CA SER A 149 38.30 5.05 -17.53
C SER A 149 37.25 5.71 -16.65
N MET A 150 37.05 7.03 -16.75
CA MET A 150 36.00 7.73 -16.00
C MET A 150 34.60 7.29 -16.41
N GLU A 151 34.35 7.11 -17.71
CA GLU A 151 33.06 6.61 -18.18
C GLU A 151 32.85 5.13 -17.84
N ALA A 152 33.90 4.31 -17.92
CA ALA A 152 33.86 2.92 -17.45
C ALA A 152 33.51 2.84 -15.96
N LEU A 153 34.15 3.67 -15.12
CA LEU A 153 33.88 3.74 -13.68
C LEU A 153 32.43 4.18 -13.40
N LYS A 154 31.94 5.24 -14.06
CA LYS A 154 30.54 5.68 -13.93
C LYS A 154 29.57 4.58 -14.33
N LYS A 155 29.86 3.86 -15.41
CA LYS A 155 29.03 2.75 -15.89
C LYS A 155 28.99 1.63 -14.86
N THR A 156 30.13 1.17 -14.35
CA THR A 156 30.20 0.13 -13.32
C THR A 156 29.50 0.54 -12.01
N LEU A 157 29.62 1.80 -11.59
CA LEU A 157 28.91 2.32 -10.40
C LEU A 157 27.40 2.42 -10.61
N THR A 158 26.96 2.64 -11.84
CA THR A 158 25.54 2.70 -12.19
C THR A 158 24.95 1.29 -12.32
N GLU A 159 25.68 0.35 -12.91
CA GLU A 159 25.26 -1.05 -13.11
C GLU A 159 25.27 -1.85 -11.79
N SER A 160 26.24 -1.60 -10.90
CA SER A 160 26.30 -2.21 -9.56
C SER A 160 25.20 -1.72 -8.60
N ARG A 161 24.38 -0.74 -9.00
CA ARG A 161 23.31 -0.16 -8.17
C ARG A 161 22.07 -1.05 -8.01
N GLY A 162 21.89 -2.09 -8.84
CA GLY A 162 20.81 -3.09 -8.75
C GLY A 162 19.47 -2.53 -8.23
N GLY A 163 18.65 -1.85 -9.05
CA GLY A 163 17.31 -1.40 -8.60
C GLY A 163 17.23 -0.39 -7.42
N GLY A 164 18.34 -0.05 -6.73
CA GLY A 164 18.48 1.05 -5.78
C GLY A 164 18.19 0.75 -4.30
N ALA A 165 19.24 0.62 -3.49
CA ALA A 165 19.21 0.78 -2.02
C ALA A 165 20.04 2.00 -1.53
N PHE A 166 21.14 2.29 -2.22
CA PHE A 166 22.07 3.38 -1.89
C PHE A 166 22.43 4.19 -3.13
N LYS A 167 22.96 5.41 -2.93
CA LYS A 167 23.50 6.26 -3.99
C LYS A 167 25.02 6.35 -3.83
N ASN A 168 25.77 6.05 -4.89
CA ASN A 168 27.20 6.32 -4.95
C ASN A 168 27.42 7.78 -5.34
N LEU A 169 28.41 8.43 -4.72
CA LEU A 169 28.83 9.79 -5.08
C LEU A 169 30.25 9.75 -5.63
N LEU A 170 30.46 10.39 -6.77
CA LEU A 170 31.77 10.51 -7.39
C LEU A 170 32.21 11.98 -7.30
N ILE A 171 33.36 12.23 -6.68
CA ILE A 171 33.95 13.57 -6.52
C ILE A 171 35.31 13.56 -7.23
N GLN A 172 35.48 14.45 -8.20
CA GLN A 172 36.74 14.64 -8.91
C GLN A 172 37.36 15.97 -8.50
N THR A 173 38.61 15.97 -8.07
CA THR A 173 39.37 17.17 -7.70
C THR A 173 40.68 17.24 -8.49
N THR A 174 41.09 18.44 -8.90
CA THR A 174 42.27 18.69 -9.76
C THR A 174 43.55 19.05 -8.98
N GLY A 175 43.58 18.80 -7.67
CA GLY A 175 44.73 19.05 -6.80
C GLY A 175 45.11 17.78 -6.03
N GLY A 176 46.34 17.31 -6.24
CA GLY A 176 46.86 16.06 -5.69
C GLY A 176 46.74 15.96 -4.17
N GLY A 177 45.69 15.29 -3.70
CA GLY A 177 45.62 14.73 -2.36
C GLY A 177 46.56 13.53 -2.22
N LYS A 178 46.91 13.15 -0.98
CA LYS A 178 47.90 12.11 -0.66
C LYS A 178 47.65 10.73 -1.30
N ASP A 179 46.42 10.44 -1.74
CA ASP A 179 46.05 9.20 -2.45
C ASP A 179 45.31 9.53 -3.76
N GLY A 180 45.72 8.92 -4.88
CA GLY A 180 45.16 9.21 -6.21
C GLY A 180 43.68 8.83 -6.37
N VAL A 181 43.22 7.79 -5.67
CA VAL A 181 41.82 7.37 -5.56
C VAL A 181 41.54 6.97 -4.11
N GLN A 182 40.48 7.50 -3.53
CA GLN A 182 39.99 7.15 -2.20
C GLN A 182 38.55 6.67 -2.29
N ILE A 183 38.27 5.53 -1.64
CA ILE A 183 36.90 5.05 -1.42
C ILE A 183 36.57 5.37 0.03
N LEU A 184 35.70 6.37 0.23
CA LEU A 184 35.16 6.70 1.53
C LEU A 184 33.83 5.95 1.66
N PRO A 185 33.76 4.85 2.43
CA PRO A 185 32.49 4.20 2.67
C PRO A 185 31.58 5.21 3.40
N PHE A 186 30.29 5.28 3.04
CA PHE A 186 29.35 5.84 4.03
C PHE A 186 29.48 4.96 5.26
N GLN A 187 29.77 5.56 6.41
CA GLN A 187 29.78 4.79 7.64
C GLN A 187 28.43 4.05 7.68
N GLN A 188 28.47 2.72 7.81
CA GLN A 188 27.30 1.85 7.94
C GLN A 188 26.63 2.05 9.30
N ILE A 189 26.50 3.30 9.75
CA ILE A 189 25.99 3.73 11.05
C ILE A 189 24.61 3.12 11.22
N THR A 190 24.54 2.06 12.03
CA THR A 190 23.42 1.73 12.93
C THR A 190 22.06 1.39 12.31
N ALA A 191 21.86 1.58 11.01
CA ALA A 191 20.57 1.37 10.34
C ALA A 191 20.13 -0.10 10.36
N LYS A 192 21.07 -1.05 10.40
CA LYS A 192 20.77 -2.49 10.44
C LYS A 192 19.95 -2.87 11.68
N ASP A 193 20.22 -2.21 12.82
CA ASP A 193 19.54 -2.46 14.09
C ASP A 193 18.19 -1.71 14.18
N GLU A 194 18.08 -0.53 13.55
CA GLU A 194 16.82 0.23 13.55
C GLU A 194 15.70 -0.40 12.72
N PHE A 195 15.98 -1.11 11.63
CA PHE A 195 14.90 -1.68 10.80
C PHE A 195 14.01 -2.66 11.57
N MET A 196 14.59 -3.43 12.50
CA MET A 196 13.81 -4.33 13.35
C MET A 196 12.89 -3.54 14.28
N ASN A 197 13.39 -2.44 14.87
CA ASN A 197 12.60 -1.56 15.73
C ASN A 197 11.48 -0.86 14.94
N ILE A 198 11.80 -0.34 13.75
CA ILE A 198 10.82 0.26 12.83
C ILE A 198 9.73 -0.76 12.49
N LYS A 199 10.10 -2.01 12.16
CA LYS A 199 9.15 -3.07 11.84
C LYS A 199 8.29 -3.46 13.04
N ALA A 200 8.88 -3.55 14.23
CA ALA A 200 8.15 -3.88 15.46
C ALA A 200 7.13 -2.78 15.82
N SER A 201 7.57 -1.52 15.90
CA SER A 201 6.69 -0.38 16.19
C SER A 201 5.60 -0.24 15.13
N SER A 202 5.97 -0.30 13.85
CA SER A 202 5.00 -0.17 12.75
C SER A 202 3.99 -1.32 12.73
N ARG A 203 4.40 -2.53 13.10
CA ARG A 203 3.50 -3.68 13.24
C ARG A 203 2.49 -3.40 14.33
N ASP A 204 2.94 -2.96 15.50
CA ASP A 204 2.09 -2.75 16.66
C ASP A 204 1.08 -1.61 16.42
N ASP A 205 1.48 -0.52 15.76
CA ASP A 205 0.57 0.55 15.31
C ASP A 205 -0.53 0.03 14.37
N VAL A 206 -0.15 -0.82 13.41
CA VAL A 206 -1.09 -1.43 12.47
C VAL A 206 -2.04 -2.39 13.20
N LEU A 207 -1.55 -3.20 14.12
CA LEU A 207 -2.37 -4.11 14.92
C LEU A 207 -3.35 -3.36 15.81
N ALA A 208 -2.88 -2.31 16.50
CA ALA A 208 -3.69 -1.45 17.34
C ALA A 208 -4.79 -0.75 16.54
N SER A 209 -4.45 -0.21 15.36
CA SER A 209 -5.43 0.45 14.48
C SER A 209 -6.47 -0.51 13.93
N HIS A 210 -6.09 -1.78 13.71
CA HIS A 210 -7.05 -2.82 13.35
C HIS A 210 -7.77 -3.42 14.55
N ARG A 211 -7.33 -3.19 15.80
CA ARG A 211 -7.85 -3.84 17.01
C ARG A 211 -7.89 -5.37 16.90
N VAL A 212 -6.87 -5.97 16.24
CA VAL A 212 -6.76 -7.43 16.11
C VAL A 212 -5.54 -7.93 16.88
N PRO A 213 -5.72 -8.86 17.84
CA PRO A 213 -4.60 -9.47 18.55
C PRO A 213 -3.62 -10.19 17.60
N PRO A 214 -2.30 -10.01 17.77
CA PRO A 214 -1.30 -10.65 16.90
C PRO A 214 -1.43 -12.18 16.81
N GLN A 215 -1.86 -12.84 17.90
CA GLN A 215 -2.02 -14.29 17.96
C GLN A 215 -3.05 -14.82 16.95
N LEU A 216 -4.05 -14.02 16.60
CA LEU A 216 -5.08 -14.39 15.61
C LEU A 216 -4.58 -14.26 14.16
N LEU A 217 -3.42 -13.65 13.95
CA LEU A 217 -2.83 -13.38 12.65
C LEU A 217 -1.62 -14.28 12.34
N GLY A 218 -1.29 -15.20 13.25
CA GLY A 218 -0.12 -16.09 13.14
C GLY A 218 1.22 -15.40 13.35
N ALA A 219 1.22 -14.30 14.12
CA ALA A 219 2.41 -13.53 14.47
C ALA A 219 3.07 -14.01 15.77
#